data_AF-A0A2E1AUF5-F1
#
_entry.id   AF-A0A2E1AUF5-F1
#
_cell.length_a   1.000
_cell.length_b   1.000
_cell.length_c   1.000
_cell.angle_alpha   90.00
_cell.angle_beta   90.00
_cell.angle_gamma   90.00
#
_symmetry.space_group_name_H-M   'P 1'
#
loop_
_entity.id
_entity.type
_entity.pdbx_description
1 polymer ?
#
loop_
_entity_poly.entity_id
_entity_poly.type
_entity_poly.pdbx_seq_one_letter_code
_entity_poly.pdbx_strand_id
1 'polypeptide(L)'
;MKKLILSMLLLGATIGNAQDRYSQGMEKAFQLWKDQKVVEASNMFERIATAEPDKWLPYYYVSQINTIISFGEKDEEKLGKQLEKAKEFLDVAKAISPDNPELLIQEALINTAWIAFDGATYGMTLSQKNEQLYQKAMELAPNNPRVILSKAEWDMGSARYFGKDITPYCKDVERALELFATFKSETPFYPSWGKERAEEVLANCGK
;
A
#
# COMPACT_ATOMS: atom_id res chain seq x y z
N MET A 1 3.01 -72.59 9.04
CA MET A 1 3.67 -72.14 7.80
C MET A 1 2.56 -71.92 6.78
N LYS A 2 2.27 -70.77 6.17
CA LYS A 2 2.93 -69.46 6.03
C LYS A 2 1.84 -68.38 6.08
N LYS A 3 2.18 -67.25 6.70
CA LYS A 3 1.42 -65.99 6.69
C LYS A 3 1.53 -65.34 5.30
N LEU A 4 0.46 -64.74 4.80
CA LEU A 4 0.43 -63.73 3.72
C LEU A 4 -0.79 -62.83 3.98
N ILE A 5 -0.76 -62.01 5.03
CA ILE A 5 -0.46 -60.55 4.99
C ILE A 5 -1.12 -59.84 3.80
N LEU A 6 -2.30 -59.30 4.09
CA LEU A 6 -3.04 -58.31 3.32
C LEU A 6 -2.33 -56.96 3.47
N SER A 7 -1.64 -56.49 2.43
CA SER A 7 -1.00 -55.17 2.41
C SER A 7 -1.87 -54.18 1.66
N MET A 8 -2.73 -53.46 2.40
CA MET A 8 -3.46 -52.30 1.90
C MET A 8 -2.47 -51.12 1.83
N LEU A 9 -1.95 -50.81 0.64
CA LEU A 9 -1.18 -49.59 0.42
C LEU A 9 -2.14 -48.39 0.49
N LEU A 10 -2.19 -47.73 1.66
CA LEU A 10 -2.59 -46.33 1.71
C LEU A 10 -1.47 -45.48 1.09
N LEU A 11 -1.64 -45.05 -0.17
CA LEU A 11 -0.95 -43.85 -0.64
C LEU A 11 -1.60 -42.65 0.04
N GLY A 12 -1.12 -42.32 1.24
CA GLY A 12 -1.31 -40.99 1.78
C GLY A 12 -0.52 -40.01 0.93
N ALA A 13 -1.18 -39.29 0.02
CA ALA A 13 -0.61 -38.10 -0.57
C ALA A 13 -0.44 -37.07 0.56
N THR A 14 0.73 -37.02 1.17
CA THR A 14 1.14 -35.86 1.96
C THR A 14 1.27 -34.71 0.97
N ILE A 15 0.22 -33.92 0.80
CA ILE A 15 0.31 -32.60 0.19
C ILE A 15 1.10 -31.76 1.19
N GLY A 16 2.43 -31.85 1.11
CA GLY A 16 3.30 -30.91 1.80
C GLY A 16 3.00 -29.55 1.20
N ASN A 17 2.59 -28.59 2.05
CA ASN A 17 2.60 -27.18 1.70
C ASN A 17 4.06 -26.75 1.51
N ALA A 18 4.64 -27.04 0.35
CA ALA A 18 5.88 -26.41 -0.07
C ALA A 18 5.50 -24.99 -0.50
N GLN A 19 5.32 -24.11 0.50
CA GLN A 19 5.18 -22.69 0.24
C GLN A 19 6.45 -22.23 -0.48
N ASP A 20 6.29 -21.53 -1.61
CA ASP A 20 7.41 -21.08 -2.40
C ASP A 20 8.23 -20.01 -1.66
N ARG A 21 9.47 -19.79 -2.10
CA ARG A 21 10.42 -18.87 -1.44
C ARG A 21 9.91 -17.42 -1.42
N TYR A 22 9.19 -17.01 -2.46
CA TYR A 22 8.60 -15.68 -2.52
C TYR A 22 7.54 -15.52 -1.43
N SER A 23 6.60 -16.47 -1.33
CA SER A 23 5.56 -16.44 -0.31
C SER A 23 6.12 -16.43 1.12
N GLN A 24 7.12 -17.28 1.42
CA GLN A 24 7.80 -17.27 2.72
C GLN A 24 8.52 -15.94 3.00
N GLY A 25 9.16 -15.36 1.97
CA GLY A 25 9.82 -14.07 2.06
C GLY A 25 8.83 -12.95 2.40
N MET A 26 7.71 -12.89 1.66
CA MET A 26 6.67 -11.88 1.83
C MET A 26 6.05 -11.96 3.23
N GLU A 27 5.68 -13.16 3.70
CA GLU A 27 5.14 -13.33 5.05
C GLU A 27 6.11 -12.87 6.14
N LYS A 28 7.39 -13.20 5.99
CA LYS A 28 8.42 -12.75 6.93
C LYS A 28 8.58 -11.22 6.88
N ALA A 29 8.51 -10.60 5.72
CA ALA A 29 8.56 -9.14 5.58
C ALA A 29 7.36 -8.46 6.27
N PHE A 30 6.15 -8.99 6.09
CA PHE A 30 4.96 -8.50 6.81
C PHE A 30 5.04 -8.74 8.31
N GLN A 31 5.56 -9.88 8.76
CA GLN A 31 5.74 -10.14 10.19
C GLN A 31 6.70 -9.13 10.82
N LEU A 32 7.83 -8.83 10.16
CA LEU A 32 8.74 -7.77 10.61
C LEU A 32 8.03 -6.42 10.69
N TRP A 33 7.20 -6.08 9.69
CA TRP A 33 6.46 -4.82 9.70
C TRP A 33 5.44 -4.76 10.84
N LYS A 34 4.69 -5.84 11.06
CA LYS A 34 3.75 -5.98 12.18
C LYS A 34 4.43 -5.85 13.54
N ASP A 35 5.65 -6.37 13.67
CA ASP A 35 6.49 -6.26 14.87
C ASP A 35 7.18 -4.89 15.00
N GLN A 36 6.79 -3.90 14.19
CA GLN A 36 7.33 -2.54 14.16
C GLN A 36 8.83 -2.46 13.82
N LYS A 37 9.38 -3.52 13.22
CA LYS A 37 10.76 -3.56 12.69
C LYS A 37 10.80 -3.03 11.27
N VAL A 38 10.47 -1.74 11.14
CA VAL A 38 10.11 -1.11 9.86
C VAL A 38 11.30 -1.10 8.88
N VAL A 39 12.51 -0.84 9.37
CA VAL A 39 13.72 -0.86 8.53
C VAL A 39 14.01 -2.28 8.03
N GLU A 40 13.92 -3.28 8.90
CA GLU A 40 14.13 -4.68 8.54
C GLU A 40 13.07 -5.18 7.56
N ALA A 41 11.81 -4.76 7.73
CA ALA A 41 10.73 -5.06 6.80
C ALA A 41 10.99 -4.47 5.42
N SER A 42 11.31 -3.18 5.32
CA SER A 42 11.65 -2.53 4.04
C SER A 42 12.83 -3.23 3.36
N ASN A 43 13.89 -3.54 4.11
CA ASN A 43 15.07 -4.24 3.57
C ASN A 43 14.73 -5.68 3.13
N MET A 44 13.76 -6.33 3.77
CA MET A 44 13.29 -7.64 3.37
C MET A 44 12.51 -7.58 2.05
N PHE A 45 11.57 -6.64 1.92
CA PHE A 45 10.86 -6.43 0.65
C PHE A 45 11.80 -6.09 -0.49
N GLU A 46 12.83 -5.28 -0.25
CA GLU A 46 13.85 -4.94 -1.25
C GLU A 46 14.65 -6.17 -1.73
N ARG A 47 15.04 -7.06 -0.81
CA ARG A 47 15.69 -8.33 -1.19
C ARG A 47 14.77 -9.21 -2.02
N ILE A 48 13.48 -9.25 -1.70
CA ILE A 48 12.48 -10.02 -2.45
C ILE A 48 12.30 -9.40 -3.85
N ALA A 49 12.17 -8.07 -3.94
CA ALA A 49 12.07 -7.35 -5.20
C ALA A 49 13.25 -7.66 -6.14
N THR A 50 14.47 -7.70 -5.58
CA THR A 50 15.68 -8.05 -6.34
C THR A 50 15.66 -9.50 -6.84
N ALA A 51 15.15 -10.43 -6.03
CA ALA A 51 15.09 -11.85 -6.40
C ALA A 51 13.93 -12.17 -7.35
N GLU A 52 12.86 -11.38 -7.33
CA GLU A 52 11.61 -11.62 -8.04
C GLU A 52 11.22 -10.35 -8.84
N PRO A 53 12.00 -9.98 -9.86
CA PRO A 53 11.92 -8.67 -10.52
C PRO A 53 10.66 -8.46 -11.37
N ASP A 54 9.87 -9.52 -11.60
CA ASP A 54 8.58 -9.47 -12.30
C ASP A 54 7.39 -9.28 -11.34
N LYS A 55 7.63 -9.29 -10.02
CA LYS A 55 6.60 -9.07 -8.99
C LYS A 55 6.59 -7.62 -8.56
N TRP A 56 5.56 -6.85 -8.93
CA TRP A 56 5.48 -5.43 -8.54
C TRP A 56 5.24 -5.21 -7.03
N LEU A 57 4.66 -6.18 -6.32
CA LEU A 57 4.24 -6.03 -4.92
C LEU A 57 5.41 -5.78 -3.94
N PRO A 58 6.52 -6.53 -3.96
CA PRO A 58 7.71 -6.20 -3.17
C PRO A 58 8.17 -4.75 -3.36
N TYR A 59 8.24 -4.28 -4.61
CA TYR A 59 8.62 -2.89 -4.90
C TYR A 59 7.63 -1.89 -4.31
N TYR A 60 6.32 -2.15 -4.48
CA TYR A 60 5.27 -1.36 -3.88
C TYR A 60 5.41 -1.26 -2.35
N TYR A 61 5.72 -2.36 -1.67
CA TYR A 61 5.85 -2.34 -0.20
C TYR A 61 7.11 -1.63 0.28
N VAL A 62 8.23 -1.68 -0.45
CA VAL A 62 9.37 -0.80 -0.19
C VAL A 62 8.95 0.65 -0.30
N SER A 63 8.24 1.01 -1.39
CA SER A 63 7.73 2.36 -1.59
C SER A 63 6.84 2.80 -0.43
N GLN A 64 5.84 2.00 -0.11
CA GLN A 64 4.85 2.29 0.91
C GLN A 64 5.49 2.49 2.29
N ILE A 65 6.39 1.61 2.72
CA ILE A 65 7.05 1.75 4.02
C ILE A 65 7.84 3.07 4.08
N ASN A 66 8.65 3.36 3.07
CA ASN A 66 9.49 4.56 3.06
C ASN A 66 8.66 5.85 3.00
N THR A 67 7.52 5.84 2.31
CA THR A 67 6.57 6.96 2.34
C THR A 67 5.94 7.12 3.73
N ILE A 68 5.46 6.04 4.35
CA ILE A 68 4.79 6.12 5.66
C ILE A 68 5.73 6.69 6.72
N ILE A 69 6.98 6.23 6.77
CA ILE A 69 7.94 6.71 7.79
C ILE A 69 8.45 8.14 7.57
N SER A 70 8.25 8.70 6.37
CA SER A 70 8.61 10.10 6.10
C SER A 70 7.61 11.09 6.69
N PHE A 71 6.36 10.66 6.91
CA PHE A 71 5.37 11.55 7.51
C PHE A 71 5.77 11.89 8.95
N GLY A 72 5.92 13.20 9.21
CA GLY A 72 6.33 13.72 10.52
C GLY A 72 7.85 13.86 10.70
N GLU A 73 8.67 13.39 9.75
CA GLU A 73 10.11 13.64 9.74
C GLU A 73 10.41 15.14 9.66
N LYS A 74 11.45 15.58 10.37
CA LYS A 74 11.85 16.99 10.48
C LYS A 74 13.21 17.26 9.84
N ASP A 75 14.02 16.23 9.65
CA ASP A 75 15.26 16.30 8.90
C ASP A 75 14.99 16.13 7.39
N GLU A 76 15.22 17.20 6.63
CA GLU A 76 14.99 17.23 5.19
C GLU A 76 15.85 16.22 4.43
N GLU A 77 17.12 16.03 4.82
CA GLU A 77 18.03 15.11 4.16
C GLU A 77 17.54 13.67 4.36
N LYS A 78 17.09 13.36 5.58
CA LYS A 78 16.53 12.04 5.89
C LYS A 78 15.20 11.79 5.17
N LEU A 79 14.30 12.78 5.16
CA LEU A 79 13.04 12.69 4.43
C LEU A 79 13.29 12.51 2.92
N GLY A 80 14.23 13.28 2.36
CA GLY A 80 14.63 13.17 0.96
C GLY A 80 15.08 11.76 0.61
N LYS A 81 16.00 11.18 1.39
CA LYS A 81 16.46 9.79 1.18
C LYS A 81 15.33 8.77 1.23
N GLN A 82 14.38 8.94 2.15
CA GLN A 82 13.22 8.04 2.25
C GLN A 82 12.31 8.17 1.02
N LEU A 83 11.96 9.39 0.61
CA LEU A 83 11.04 9.63 -0.49
C LEU A 83 11.66 9.36 -1.87
N GLU A 84 12.95 9.60 -2.04
CA GLU A 84 13.70 9.19 -3.23
C GLU A 84 13.69 7.66 -3.37
N LYS A 85 14.04 6.93 -2.31
CA LYS A 85 13.93 5.47 -2.30
C LYS A 85 12.49 5.01 -2.59
N ALA A 86 11.49 5.66 -1.99
CA ALA A 86 10.10 5.31 -2.25
C ALA A 86 9.73 5.49 -3.72
N LYS A 87 10.21 6.56 -4.36
CA LYS A 87 9.95 6.89 -5.76
C LYS A 87 10.66 5.92 -6.71
N GLU A 88 11.92 5.60 -6.47
CA GLU A 88 12.70 4.66 -7.29
C GLU A 88 12.03 3.28 -7.36
N PHE A 89 11.63 2.74 -6.21
CA PHE A 89 10.94 1.44 -6.17
C PHE A 89 9.54 1.52 -6.79
N LEU A 90 8.83 2.63 -6.61
CA LEU A 90 7.53 2.82 -7.25
C LEU A 90 7.63 2.87 -8.77
N ASP A 91 8.65 3.51 -9.33
CA ASP A 91 8.85 3.59 -10.77
C ASP A 91 9.08 2.22 -11.40
N VAL A 92 9.84 1.36 -10.72
CA VAL A 92 10.00 -0.05 -11.14
C VAL A 92 8.66 -0.80 -11.04
N ALA A 93 7.92 -0.64 -9.95
CA ALA A 93 6.60 -1.26 -9.79
C ALA A 93 5.64 -0.85 -10.93
N LYS A 94 5.65 0.43 -11.33
CA LYS A 94 4.82 0.98 -12.42
C LYS A 94 5.23 0.47 -13.79
N ALA A 95 6.52 0.19 -14.01
CA ALA A 95 7.00 -0.43 -15.25
C ALA A 95 6.54 -1.89 -15.35
N ILE A 96 6.48 -2.62 -14.23
CA ILE A 96 6.00 -4.01 -14.16
C ILE A 96 4.47 -4.08 -14.28
N SER A 97 3.75 -3.17 -13.61
CA SER A 97 2.29 -3.13 -13.54
C SER A 97 1.77 -1.77 -14.01
N PRO A 98 1.74 -1.54 -15.34
CA PRO A 98 1.21 -0.30 -15.91
C PRO A 98 -0.28 -0.14 -15.61
N ASP A 99 -0.73 1.11 -15.51
CA ASP A 99 -2.12 1.48 -15.22
C ASP A 99 -2.71 0.84 -13.95
N ASN A 100 -1.87 0.55 -12.96
CA ASN A 100 -2.29 0.02 -11.67
C ASN A 100 -2.73 1.16 -10.72
N PRO A 101 -4.00 1.18 -10.26
CA PRO A 101 -4.53 2.23 -9.41
C PRO A 101 -3.83 2.31 -8.04
N GLU A 102 -3.35 1.21 -7.47
CA GLU A 102 -2.62 1.20 -6.18
C GLU A 102 -1.29 1.96 -6.31
N LEU A 103 -0.64 1.86 -7.48
CA LEU A 103 0.63 2.55 -7.74
C LEU A 103 0.43 4.05 -7.98
N LEU A 104 -0.71 4.44 -8.57
CA LEU A 104 -1.07 5.85 -8.76
C LEU A 104 -1.32 6.54 -7.42
N ILE A 105 -2.09 5.92 -6.53
CA ILE A 105 -2.33 6.50 -5.19
C ILE A 105 -1.08 6.49 -4.31
N GLN A 106 -0.19 5.50 -4.50
CA GLN A 106 1.11 5.49 -3.83
C GLN A 106 2.00 6.64 -4.31
N GLU A 107 1.99 6.98 -5.61
CA GLU A 107 2.69 8.16 -6.12
C GLU A 107 2.12 9.46 -5.54
N ALA A 108 0.79 9.54 -5.45
CA ALA A 108 0.12 10.69 -4.85
C ALA A 108 0.45 10.84 -3.36
N LEU A 109 0.64 9.73 -2.65
CA LEU A 109 1.04 9.72 -1.24
C LEU A 109 2.49 10.18 -1.05
N ILE A 110 3.42 9.78 -1.92
CA ILE A 110 4.81 10.30 -1.93
C ILE A 110 4.81 11.81 -2.09
N ASN A 111 4.05 12.32 -3.06
CA ASN A 111 3.92 13.76 -3.29
C ASN A 111 3.30 14.46 -2.06
N THR A 112 2.30 13.84 -1.43
CA THR A 112 1.66 14.36 -0.22
C THR A 112 2.65 14.45 0.94
N ALA A 113 3.58 13.51 1.08
CA ALA A 113 4.62 13.58 2.11
C ALA A 113 5.56 14.78 1.90
N TRP A 114 5.97 15.07 0.66
CA TRP A 114 6.73 16.29 0.33
C TRP A 114 5.94 17.56 0.66
N ILE A 115 4.66 17.63 0.29
CA ILE A 115 3.80 18.77 0.58
C ILE A 115 3.59 18.96 2.08
N ALA A 116 3.44 17.87 2.84
CA ALA A 116 3.28 17.91 4.29
C ALA A 116 4.56 18.37 5.00
N PHE A 117 5.72 18.11 4.42
CA PHE A 117 7.01 18.59 4.92
C PHE A 117 7.18 20.09 4.66
N ASP A 118 7.02 20.53 3.40
CA ASP A 118 7.09 21.94 3.01
C ASP A 118 6.07 22.27 1.92
N GLY A 119 4.90 22.72 2.36
CA GLY A 119 3.80 23.10 1.48
C GLY A 119 4.09 24.35 0.63
N ALA A 120 5.01 25.22 1.07
CA ALA A 120 5.38 26.41 0.30
C ALA A 120 6.25 26.05 -0.91
N THR A 121 7.18 25.12 -0.72
CA THR A 121 8.09 24.65 -1.79
C THR A 121 7.38 23.69 -2.74
N TYR A 122 6.66 22.70 -2.20
CA TYR A 122 6.15 21.57 -2.99
C TYR A 122 4.66 21.67 -3.34
N GLY A 123 3.89 22.50 -2.63
CA GLY A 123 2.43 22.53 -2.74
C GLY A 123 1.92 22.84 -4.13
N MET A 124 2.41 23.90 -4.79
CA MET A 124 1.87 24.35 -6.07
C MET A 124 2.05 23.30 -7.19
N THR A 125 3.22 22.69 -7.29
CA THR A 125 3.55 21.75 -8.36
C THR A 125 2.98 20.36 -8.09
N LEU A 126 3.18 19.84 -6.88
CA LEU A 126 2.79 18.47 -6.55
C LEU A 126 1.27 18.32 -6.32
N SER A 127 0.57 19.37 -5.89
CA SER A 127 -0.90 19.30 -5.74
C SER A 127 -1.61 19.12 -7.09
N GLN A 128 -1.15 19.82 -8.14
CA GLN A 128 -1.70 19.66 -9.48
C GLN A 128 -1.45 18.24 -10.01
N LYS A 129 -0.26 17.70 -9.76
CA LYS A 129 0.09 16.32 -10.12
C LYS A 129 -0.78 15.31 -9.36
N ASN A 130 -1.01 15.53 -8.06
CA ASN A 130 -1.89 14.68 -7.25
C ASN A 130 -3.31 14.65 -7.78
N GLU A 131 -3.87 15.81 -8.17
CA GLU A 131 -5.20 15.87 -8.75
C GLU A 131 -5.31 14.98 -10.00
N GLN A 132 -4.32 15.04 -10.90
CA GLN A 132 -4.28 14.19 -12.10
C GLN A 132 -4.16 12.69 -11.75
N LEU A 133 -3.32 12.36 -10.76
CA LEU A 133 -3.14 10.97 -10.31
C LEU A 133 -4.43 10.40 -9.73
N TYR A 134 -5.14 11.17 -8.88
CA TYR A 134 -6.41 10.74 -8.29
C TYR A 134 -7.53 10.66 -9.33
N GLN A 135 -7.60 11.60 -10.28
CA GLN A 135 -8.55 11.52 -11.39
C GLN A 135 -8.34 10.23 -12.19
N LYS A 136 -7.10 9.96 -12.63
CA LYS A 136 -6.78 8.73 -13.36
C LYS A 136 -7.07 7.47 -12.55
N ALA A 137 -6.73 7.45 -11.26
CA ALA A 137 -7.00 6.29 -10.40
C ALA A 137 -8.51 6.05 -10.23
N MET A 138 -9.31 7.11 -10.09
CA MET A 138 -10.77 7.03 -10.01
C MET A 138 -11.41 6.57 -11.32
N GLU A 139 -10.86 6.97 -12.48
CA GLU A 139 -11.30 6.49 -13.79
C GLU A 139 -11.01 4.99 -13.97
N LEU A 140 -9.82 4.54 -13.57
CA LEU A 140 -9.39 3.14 -13.71
C LEU A 140 -10.11 2.21 -12.73
N ALA A 141 -10.34 2.65 -11.50
CA ALA A 141 -10.87 1.81 -10.43
C ALA A 141 -11.82 2.57 -9.52
N PRO A 142 -13.01 3.00 -10.02
CA PRO A 142 -13.95 3.85 -9.30
C PRO A 142 -14.58 3.21 -8.05
N ASN A 143 -14.40 1.90 -7.87
CA ASN A 143 -14.88 1.11 -6.73
C ASN A 143 -13.75 0.49 -5.92
N ASN A 144 -12.49 0.87 -6.17
CA ASN A 144 -11.40 0.46 -5.30
C ASN A 144 -11.46 1.29 -4.01
N PRO A 145 -11.65 0.66 -2.83
CA PRO A 145 -11.84 1.39 -1.58
C PRO A 145 -10.62 2.22 -1.19
N ARG A 146 -9.39 1.75 -1.49
CA ARG A 146 -8.17 2.53 -1.21
C ARG A 146 -8.06 3.76 -2.09
N VAL A 147 -8.50 3.68 -3.35
CA VAL A 147 -8.53 4.86 -4.24
C VAL A 147 -9.47 5.93 -3.71
N ILE A 148 -10.70 5.53 -3.35
CA ILE A 148 -11.70 6.45 -2.81
C ILE A 148 -11.21 7.06 -1.50
N LEU A 149 -10.70 6.23 -0.57
CA LEU A 149 -10.18 6.70 0.71
C LEU A 149 -9.01 7.68 0.51
N SER A 150 -8.02 7.32 -0.30
CA SER A 150 -6.84 8.17 -0.52
C SER A 150 -7.21 9.51 -1.17
N LYS A 151 -8.18 9.52 -2.09
CA LYS A 151 -8.69 10.78 -2.66
C LYS A 151 -9.42 11.61 -1.60
N ALA A 152 -10.29 10.98 -0.81
CA ALA A 152 -11.04 11.68 0.24
C ALA A 152 -10.08 12.31 1.27
N GLU A 153 -9.06 11.58 1.72
CA GLU A 153 -8.05 12.12 2.65
C GLU A 153 -7.24 13.27 2.04
N TRP A 154 -6.90 13.18 0.75
CA TRP A 154 -6.25 14.27 0.02
C TRP A 154 -7.13 15.53 -0.02
N ASP A 155 -8.40 15.38 -0.42
CA ASP A 155 -9.35 16.50 -0.50
C ASP A 155 -9.60 17.11 0.88
N MET A 156 -9.74 16.28 1.93
CA MET A 156 -9.86 16.73 3.31
C MET A 156 -8.61 17.48 3.78
N GLY A 157 -7.41 17.00 3.44
CA GLY A 157 -6.15 17.67 3.75
C GLY A 157 -6.06 19.05 3.10
N SER A 158 -6.40 19.13 1.82
CA SER A 158 -6.48 20.40 1.07
C SER A 158 -7.50 21.35 1.68
N ALA A 159 -8.71 20.87 2.01
CA ALA A 159 -9.74 21.66 2.66
C ALA A 159 -9.27 22.23 4.00
N ARG A 160 -8.65 21.41 4.87
CA ARG A 160 -8.07 21.88 6.14
C ARG A 160 -7.02 22.96 5.94
N TYR A 161 -6.14 22.78 4.96
CA TYR A 161 -5.09 23.76 4.64
C TYR A 161 -5.66 25.15 4.29
N PHE A 162 -6.77 25.19 3.53
CA PHE A 162 -7.46 26.42 3.16
C PHE A 162 -8.55 26.85 4.15
N GLY A 163 -8.66 26.22 5.33
CA GLY A 163 -9.68 26.53 6.33
C GLY A 163 -11.12 26.25 5.88
N LYS A 164 -11.30 25.31 4.95
CA LYS A 164 -12.61 24.88 4.44
C LYS A 164 -13.14 23.68 5.22
N ASP A 165 -14.46 23.51 5.20
CA ASP A 165 -15.15 22.38 5.81
C ASP A 165 -14.78 21.04 5.13
N ILE A 166 -14.50 20.03 5.94
CA ILE A 166 -14.17 18.66 5.50
C ILE A 166 -15.39 17.74 5.42
N THR A 167 -16.50 18.13 6.02
CA THR A 167 -17.75 17.33 6.09
C THR A 167 -18.21 16.82 4.71
N PRO A 168 -18.09 17.56 3.60
CA PRO A 168 -18.48 17.05 2.28
C PRO A 168 -17.79 15.75 1.87
N TYR A 169 -16.55 15.51 2.33
CA TYR A 169 -15.74 14.34 1.94
C TYR A 169 -15.99 13.12 2.83
N CYS A 170 -16.68 13.29 3.95
CA CYS A 170 -16.97 12.18 4.87
C CYS A 170 -17.82 11.08 4.22
N LYS A 171 -18.69 11.45 3.27
CA LYS A 171 -19.48 10.48 2.48
C LYS A 171 -18.60 9.57 1.63
N ASP A 172 -17.47 10.07 1.14
CA ASP A 172 -16.53 9.25 0.36
C ASP A 172 -15.77 8.29 1.29
N VAL A 173 -15.45 8.71 2.52
CA VAL A 173 -14.84 7.83 3.54
C VAL A 173 -15.82 6.72 3.95
N GLU A 174 -17.09 7.04 4.18
CA GLU A 174 -18.17 6.06 4.44
C GLU A 174 -18.27 5.05 3.29
N ARG A 175 -18.34 5.54 2.05
CA ARG A 175 -18.38 4.71 0.85
C ARG A 175 -17.16 3.79 0.73
N ALA A 176 -15.96 4.30 1.03
CA ALA A 176 -14.75 3.49 1.03
C ALA A 176 -14.84 2.35 2.06
N LEU A 177 -15.37 2.63 3.26
CA LEU A 177 -15.54 1.63 4.32
C LEU A 177 -16.51 0.52 3.93
N GLU A 178 -17.64 0.86 3.29
CA GLU A 178 -18.58 -0.12 2.74
C GLU A 178 -17.92 -1.02 1.68
N LEU A 179 -17.12 -0.42 0.79
CA LEU A 179 -16.39 -1.14 -0.24
C LEU A 179 -15.31 -2.04 0.35
N PHE A 180 -14.60 -1.62 1.41
CA PHE A 180 -13.64 -2.47 2.11
C PHE A 180 -14.26 -3.76 2.66
N ALA A 181 -15.54 -3.74 3.07
CA ALA A 181 -16.22 -4.93 3.60
C ALA A 181 -16.40 -6.04 2.56
N THR A 182 -16.43 -5.68 1.27
CA THR A 182 -16.68 -6.61 0.16
C THR A 182 -15.49 -6.77 -0.78
N PHE A 183 -14.52 -5.86 -0.71
CA PHE A 183 -13.33 -5.89 -1.56
C PHE A 183 -12.48 -7.13 -1.28
N LYS A 184 -12.23 -7.90 -2.32
CA LYS A 184 -11.33 -9.05 -2.30
C LYS A 184 -10.44 -8.97 -3.55
N SER A 185 -9.15 -9.19 -3.35
CA SER A 185 -8.21 -9.41 -4.44
C SER A 185 -7.83 -10.88 -4.47
N GLU A 186 -7.79 -11.47 -5.66
CA GLU A 186 -7.28 -12.83 -5.88
C GLU A 186 -5.73 -12.85 -5.93
N THR A 187 -5.10 -11.68 -5.99
CA THR A 187 -3.63 -11.57 -5.99
C THR A 187 -3.10 -11.82 -4.58
N PRO A 188 -2.22 -12.83 -4.37
CA PRO A 188 -1.58 -13.04 -3.07
C PRO A 188 -0.78 -11.82 -2.65
N PHE A 189 -0.84 -11.48 -1.35
CA PHE A 189 -0.15 -10.32 -0.78
C PHE A 189 -0.58 -8.97 -1.37
N TYR A 190 -1.77 -8.88 -1.96
CA TYR A 190 -2.32 -7.61 -2.39
C TYR A 190 -2.53 -6.67 -1.20
N PRO A 191 -2.42 -5.34 -1.38
CA PRO A 191 -2.64 -4.37 -0.32
C PRO A 191 -3.94 -4.58 0.46
N SER A 192 -3.80 -4.81 1.77
CA SER A 192 -4.90 -5.07 2.72
C SER A 192 -5.10 -3.95 3.75
N TRP A 193 -4.36 -2.85 3.63
CA TRP A 193 -4.49 -1.67 4.49
C TRP A 193 -5.70 -0.81 4.09
N GLY A 194 -6.04 0.15 4.96
CA GLY A 194 -6.95 1.25 4.65
C GLY A 194 -8.29 1.18 5.37
N LYS A 195 -8.75 -0.01 5.75
CA LYS A 195 -10.01 -0.16 6.48
C LYS A 195 -9.96 0.54 7.84
N GLU A 196 -8.96 0.22 8.66
CA GLU A 196 -8.78 0.82 9.99
C GLU A 196 -8.54 2.34 9.87
N ARG A 197 -7.87 2.77 8.80
CA ARG A 197 -7.66 4.20 8.51
C ARG A 197 -8.97 4.90 8.17
N ALA A 198 -9.83 4.29 7.34
CA ALA A 198 -11.14 4.83 7.02
C ALA A 198 -12.01 4.98 8.28
N GLU A 199 -11.98 3.99 9.18
CA GLU A 199 -12.67 4.03 10.48
C GLU A 199 -12.16 5.20 11.34
N GLU A 200 -10.84 5.40 11.41
CA GLU A 200 -10.21 6.52 12.14
C GLU A 200 -10.60 7.89 11.56
N VAL A 201 -10.54 8.03 10.22
CA VAL A 201 -10.89 9.28 9.54
C VAL A 201 -12.36 9.61 9.75
N LEU A 202 -13.24 8.61 9.62
CA LEU A 202 -14.67 8.77 9.81
C LEU A 202 -15.02 9.13 11.26
N ALA A 203 -14.31 8.59 12.24
CA ALA A 203 -14.49 8.96 13.65
C ALA A 203 -14.16 10.44 13.94
N ASN A 204 -13.45 11.11 13.04
CA ASN A 204 -13.10 12.52 13.10
C ASN A 204 -13.94 13.40 12.15
N CYS A 205 -14.89 12.82 11.42
CA CYS A 205 -15.83 13.58 10.61
C CYS A 205 -16.86 14.30 11.48
N GLY A 206 -17.05 15.60 11.24
CA GLY A 206 -18.05 16.43 11.95
C GLY A 206 -17.69 16.80 13.40
N LYS A 207 -16.42 16.65 13.78
CA LYS A 207 -15.83 17.23 15.00
C LYS A 207 -15.03 18.48 14.64
#